data_AF-A0AA37HJD8-F1
#
_entry.id   AF-A0AA37HJD8-F1
#
_cell.length_a   1.000
_cell.length_b   1.000
_cell.length_c   1.000
_cell.angle_alpha   90.00
_cell.angle_beta   90.00
_cell.angle_gamma   90.00
#
_symmetry.space_group_name_H-M   'P 1'
#
loop_
_entity.id
_entity.type
_entity.pdbx_description
1 polymer ?
#
loop_
_entity_poly.entity_id
_entity_poly.type
_entity_poly.pdbx_seq_one_letter_code
_entity_poly.pdbx_strand_id
1 'polypeptide(L)' 'MNLPVEEVARWGDRIPKERPVYLYCRSGNRSRKAAEYLARKGYTNLYNVEGGVLAIARAGYPLVR' A
#
# COMPACT_ATOMS: atom_id res chain seq x y z
N MET A 1 -3.13 2.37 8.13
CA MET A 1 -1.73 2.37 8.63
C MET A 1 -0.89 3.18 7.68
N ASN A 2 -0.10 4.14 8.18
CA ASN A 2 0.86 4.86 7.34
C ASN A 2 2.25 4.27 7.59
N LEU A 3 2.76 3.53 6.62
CA LEU A 3 4.08 2.91 6.66
C LEU A 3 4.88 3.41 5.45
N PRO A 4 5.90 4.26 5.65
CA PRO A 4 6.80 4.68 4.58
C PRO A 4 7.42 3.48 3.86
N VAL A 5 7.61 3.57 2.54
CA VAL A 5 8.07 2.44 1.72
C VAL A 5 9.46 1.94 2.16
N GLU A 6 10.28 2.86 2.66
CA GLU A 6 11.63 2.62 3.18
C GLU A 6 11.59 1.76 4.46
N GLU A 7 10.51 1.83 5.23
CA GLU A 7 10.34 1.09 6.47
C GLU A 7 9.60 -0.25 6.31
N VAL A 8 9.07 -0.53 5.11
CA VAL A 8 8.36 -1.79 4.83
C VAL A 8 9.25 -3.00 5.09
N ALA A 9 10.57 -2.88 4.87
CA ALA A 9 11.49 -3.96 5.17
C ALA A 9 11.62 -4.28 6.66
N ARG A 10 11.40 -3.28 7.52
CA ARG A 10 11.54 -3.39 8.98
C ARG A 10 10.23 -3.79 9.64
N TRP A 11 9.11 -3.23 9.18
CA TRP A 11 7.82 -3.36 9.86
C TRP A 11 6.76 -4.11 9.05
N GLY A 12 7.06 -4.50 7.81
CA GLY A 12 6.10 -5.13 6.90
C GLY A 12 5.50 -6.42 7.44
N ASP A 13 6.23 -7.17 8.28
CA ASP A 13 5.74 -8.42 8.88
C ASP A 13 4.64 -8.21 9.94
N ARG A 14 4.32 -6.96 10.32
CA ARG A 14 3.19 -6.61 11.20
C ARG A 14 1.85 -6.56 10.46
N ILE A 15 1.86 -6.62 9.14
CA ILE A 15 0.63 -6.59 8.34
C ILE A 15 -0.02 -7.98 8.39
N PRO A 16 -1.32 -8.11 8.72
CA PRO A 16 -1.99 -9.42 8.71
C PRO A 16 -1.98 -10.03 7.30
N LYS A 17 -1.57 -11.29 7.14
CA LYS A 17 -1.44 -11.96 5.83
C LYS A 17 -2.77 -12.48 5.30
N GLU A 18 -3.73 -12.73 6.18
CA GLU A 18 -5.02 -13.38 5.89
C GLU A 18 -6.07 -12.39 5.37
N ARG A 19 -5.74 -11.09 5.34
CA ARG A 19 -6.67 -10.02 4.95
C ARG A 19 -6.21 -9.34 3.66
N PRO A 20 -7.14 -8.81 2.85
CA PRO A 20 -6.80 -7.89 1.76
C PRO A 20 -5.97 -6.72 2.26
N VAL A 21 -4.82 -6.46 1.61
CA VAL A 21 -3.95 -5.32 1.89
C VAL A 21 -3.99 -4.37 0.70
N TYR A 22 -4.61 -3.21 0.90
CA TYR A 22 -4.62 -2.13 -0.08
C TYR A 22 -3.47 -1.17 0.18
N LEU A 23 -2.59 -1.01 -0.80
CA LEU A 23 -1.43 -0.14 -0.75
C LEU A 23 -1.67 1.08 -1.64
N TYR A 24 -1.43 2.26 -1.09
CA TYR A 24 -1.48 3.51 -1.84
C TYR A 24 -0.32 4.41 -1.42
N CYS A 25 0.11 5.25 -2.34
CA CYS A 25 1.01 6.38 -2.04
C CYS A 25 0.46 7.61 -2.76
N ARG A 26 1.30 8.62 -3.05
CA ARG A 26 0.85 9.81 -3.80
C ARG A 26 0.26 9.44 -5.17
N SER A 27 0.97 8.63 -5.97
CA SER A 27 0.64 8.35 -7.37
C SER A 27 0.63 6.86 -7.74
N GLY A 28 0.83 5.95 -6.78
CA GLY A 28 0.89 4.50 -6.99
C GLY A 28 2.31 3.90 -7.11
N ASN A 29 3.34 4.71 -7.40
CA ASN A 29 4.70 4.19 -7.67
C ASN A 29 5.40 3.57 -6.46
N ARG A 30 5.36 4.23 -5.29
CA ARG A 30 6.02 3.72 -4.06
C ARG A 30 5.27 2.53 -3.47
N SER A 31 3.94 2.58 -3.51
CA SER A 31 3.08 1.49 -3.04
C SER A 31 3.24 0.22 -3.88
N ARG A 32 3.52 0.33 -5.19
CA ARG A 32 3.91 -0.81 -6.02
C ARG A 32 5.18 -1.49 -5.52
N LYS A 33 6.24 -0.72 -5.20
CA LYS A 33 7.48 -1.28 -4.62
C LYS A 33 7.23 -1.97 -3.28
N ALA A 34 6.39 -1.38 -2.43
CA ALA A 34 5.99 -2.01 -1.16
C ALA A 34 5.23 -3.33 -1.40
N ALA A 35 4.33 -3.37 -2.39
CA ALA A 35 3.59 -4.57 -2.76
C ALA A 35 4.53 -5.68 -3.26
N GLU A 36 5.49 -5.34 -4.13
CA GLU A 36 6.52 -6.28 -4.61
C GLU A 36 7.35 -6.86 -3.45
N TYR A 37 7.70 -6.04 -2.46
CA TYR A 37 8.39 -6.49 -1.25
C TYR A 37 7.53 -7.47 -0.43
N LEU A 38 6.28 -7.11 -0.16
CA LEU A 38 5.38 -7.96 0.62
C LEU A 38 5.04 -9.27 -0.13
N ALA A 39 4.91 -9.23 -1.45
CA ALA A 39 4.71 -10.44 -2.26
C ALA A 39 5.86 -11.44 -2.05
N ARG A 40 7.12 -10.97 -2.02
CA ARG A 40 8.30 -11.79 -1.72
C ARG A 40 8.31 -12.35 -0.29
N LYS A 41 7.52 -11.78 0.62
CA LYS A 41 7.31 -12.25 2.00
C LYS A 41 6.11 -13.21 2.16
N GLY A 42 5.50 -13.60 1.03
CA GLY A 42 4.40 -14.56 1.00
C GLY A 42 3.01 -13.96 1.21
N TYR A 43 2.86 -12.63 1.08
CA TYR A 43 1.54 -12.02 1.02
C TYR A 43 0.92 -12.29 -0.35
N THR A 44 -0.28 -12.85 -0.35
CA THR A 44 -0.98 -13.24 -1.58
C THR A 44 -2.14 -12.31 -1.95
N ASN A 45 -2.61 -11.50 -1.00
CA ASN A 45 -3.80 -10.67 -1.15
C ASN A 45 -3.45 -9.17 -1.14
N LEU A 46 -2.63 -8.75 -2.11
CA LEU A 46 -2.11 -7.38 -2.22
C LEU A 46 -2.77 -6.63 -3.38
N TYR A 47 -3.23 -5.41 -3.12
CA TYR A 47 -3.81 -4.52 -4.13
C TYR A 47 -3.09 -3.18 -4.11
N ASN A 48 -2.47 -2.79 -5.23
CA ASN A 48 -1.92 -1.45 -5.38
C ASN A 48 -2.96 -0.52 -6.01
N VAL A 49 -3.30 0.57 -5.33
CA VAL A 49 -4.25 1.57 -5.83
C VAL A 49 -3.62 2.35 -6.97
N GLU A 50 -4.15 2.19 -8.18
CA GLU A 50 -3.72 2.91 -9.37
C GLU A 50 -3.94 4.42 -9.20
N GLY A 51 -2.95 5.22 -9.57
CA GLY A 51 -2.96 6.68 -9.38
C GLY A 51 -2.87 7.16 -7.92
N GLY A 52 -2.87 6.24 -6.94
CA GLY A 52 -2.70 6.53 -5.52
C GLY A 52 -3.74 7.50 -4.95
N VAL A 53 -3.35 8.26 -3.92
CA VAL A 53 -4.23 9.22 -3.25
C VAL A 53 -4.73 10.33 -4.17
N LEU A 54 -3.99 10.65 -5.25
CA LEU A 54 -4.44 11.62 -6.25
C LEU A 54 -5.65 11.11 -7.04
N ALA A 55 -5.71 9.81 -7.35
CA ALA A 55 -6.89 9.22 -7.97
C ALA A 55 -8.07 9.16 -6.98
N ILE A 56 -7.80 8.81 -5.72
CA ILE A 56 -8.82 8.81 -4.66
C ILE A 56 -9.45 10.20 -4.50
N ALA A 57 -8.62 11.25 -4.45
CA ALA A 57 -9.08 12.64 -4.35
C ALA A 57 -9.92 13.05 -5.57
N ARG A 58 -9.48 12.70 -6.79
CA ARG A 58 -10.23 13.00 -8.03
C ARG A 58 -11.58 12.29 -8.10
N ALA A 59 -11.67 11.09 -7.53
CA ALA A 59 -12.91 10.34 -7.44
C ALA A 59 -13.89 10.89 -6.37
N GLY A 60 -13.50 11.92 -5.63
CA GLY A 60 -14.37 12.61 -4.66
C GLY A 60 -14.46 11.93 -3.29
N TYR A 61 -13.60 10.95 -3.00
CA TYR A 61 -13.58 10.30 -1.68
C TYR A 61 -12.89 11.18 -0.63
N PRO A 62 -13.40 11.20 0.62
CA PRO A 62 -12.81 11.98 1.69
C PRO A 62 -11.42 11.42 2.06
N LEU A 63 -10.45 12.34 2.20
CA LEU A 63 -9.12 12.02 2.70
C LEU A 63 -9.01 12.49 4.14
N VAL A 64 -8.72 11.55 5.03
CA VAL A 64 -8.44 11.82 6.44
C VAL A 64 -6.92 11.87 6.62
N ARG A 65 -6.46 12.84 7.41
CA ARG A 65 -5.05 13.07 7.69
C ARG A 65 -4.61 12.42 8.99
#